data_AF-A0A8X6V9K6-F1
#
_entry.id   AF-A0A8X6V9K6-F1
#
_cell.length_a   1.000
_cell.length_b   1.000
_cell.length_c   1.000
_cell.angle_alpha   90.00
_cell.angle_beta   90.00
_cell.angle_gamma   90.00
#
_symmetry.space_group_name_H-M   'P 1'
#
loop_
_entity.id
_entity.type
_entity.pdbx_description
1 polymer ?
#
loop_
_entity_poly.entity_id
_entity_poly.type
_entity_poly.pdbx_seq_one_letter_code
_entity_poly.pdbx_strand_id
1 'polypeptide(L)'
;MRRRAESHSVPEDLMLELFQQHLPTRVQSILAAISPLTLEKAAEVADRVMEVTPIAVSACSVSSDKNSIESHVLEEIKKLNLRIDDISRSRSRSRNRNLPFHKRNRSKSKTYEQCWYHYKFGSAAQKCHPPCKFSKNESG
;
A
#
# COMPACT_ATOMS: atom_id res chain seq x y z
N MET A 1 -43.96 9.77 -11.68
CA MET A 1 -44.69 9.67 -10.39
C MET A 1 -46.01 8.89 -10.54
N ARG A 2 -46.90 9.22 -11.51
CA ARG A 2 -48.21 8.55 -11.67
C ARG A 2 -48.19 7.03 -11.91
N ARG A 3 -47.28 6.52 -12.76
CA ARG A 3 -47.18 5.07 -13.05
C ARG A 3 -46.98 4.15 -11.84
N ARG A 4 -46.56 4.68 -10.68
CA ARG A 4 -46.44 3.90 -9.43
C ARG A 4 -47.68 4.00 -8.53
N ALA A 5 -48.41 5.11 -8.61
CA ALA A 5 -49.61 5.37 -7.82
C ALA A 5 -50.87 4.71 -8.40
N GLU A 6 -50.88 4.26 -9.66
CA GLU A 6 -52.03 3.54 -10.24
C GLU A 6 -52.39 2.23 -9.50
N SER A 7 -51.46 1.68 -8.72
CA SER A 7 -51.66 0.45 -7.94
C SER A 7 -52.30 0.66 -6.56
N HIS A 8 -52.33 1.89 -6.04
CA HIS A 8 -52.84 2.24 -4.72
C HIS A 8 -53.56 3.59 -4.82
N SER A 9 -54.84 3.71 -4.45
CA SER A 9 -55.58 4.98 -4.48
C SER A 9 -54.96 5.98 -3.49
N VAL A 10 -53.96 6.73 -3.94
CA VAL A 10 -53.27 7.77 -3.16
C VAL A 10 -53.96 9.11 -3.46
N PRO A 11 -54.37 9.88 -2.44
CA PRO A 11 -54.98 11.19 -2.65
C PRO A 11 -54.00 12.16 -3.34
N GLU A 12 -54.51 12.96 -4.28
CA GLU A 12 -53.69 13.90 -5.06
C GLU A 12 -53.01 14.96 -4.17
N ASP A 13 -53.67 15.36 -3.09
CA ASP A 13 -53.12 16.31 -2.11
C ASP A 13 -51.84 15.77 -1.44
N LEU A 14 -51.81 14.49 -1.07
CA LEU A 14 -50.62 13.84 -0.53
C LEU A 14 -49.50 13.77 -1.56
N MET A 15 -49.83 13.49 -2.83
CA MET A 15 -48.84 13.49 -3.91
C MET A 15 -48.26 14.88 -4.14
N LEU A 16 -49.08 15.92 -4.04
CA LEU A 16 -48.65 17.32 -4.13
C LEU A 16 -47.75 17.71 -2.96
N GLU A 17 -48.10 17.34 -1.73
CA GLU A 17 -47.26 17.59 -0.56
C GLU A 17 -45.90 16.90 -0.66
N LEU A 18 -45.89 15.60 -0.98
CA LEU A 18 -44.65 14.84 -1.17
C LEU A 18 -43.81 15.42 -2.31
N PHE A 19 -44.45 15.79 -3.42
CA PHE A 19 -43.78 16.43 -4.54
C PHE A 19 -43.11 17.75 -4.13
N GLN A 20 -43.80 18.60 -3.37
CA GLN A 20 -43.24 19.85 -2.86
C GLN A 20 -42.07 19.60 -1.89
N GLN A 21 -42.19 18.64 -0.97
CA GLN A 21 -41.13 18.30 -0.01
C GLN A 21 -39.81 17.89 -0.69
N HIS A 22 -39.87 17.29 -1.87
CA HIS A 22 -38.70 16.85 -2.63
C HIS A 22 -38.06 17.96 -3.49
N LEU A 23 -38.65 19.15 -3.56
CA LEU A 23 -38.13 20.26 -4.35
C LEU A 23 -37.25 21.21 -3.52
N PRO A 24 -36.26 21.88 -4.13
CA PRO A 24 -35.49 22.94 -3.47
C PRO A 24 -36.40 24.07 -2.96
N THR A 25 -36.02 24.70 -1.84
CA THR A 25 -36.80 25.77 -1.18
C THR A 25 -37.20 26.91 -2.13
N ARG A 26 -36.34 27.24 -3.10
CA ARG A 26 -36.65 28.26 -4.13
C ARG A 26 -37.85 27.86 -4.99
N VAL A 27 -37.88 26.61 -5.45
CA VAL A 27 -38.99 26.09 -6.26
C VAL A 27 -40.27 25.99 -5.42
N GLN A 28 -40.17 25.52 -4.16
CA GLN A 28 -41.30 25.49 -3.23
C GLN A 28 -41.94 26.88 -3.03
N SER A 29 -41.11 27.92 -2.84
CA SER A 29 -41.60 29.29 -2.65
C SER A 29 -42.39 29.83 -3.84
N ILE A 30 -41.99 29.43 -5.06
CA ILE A 30 -42.67 29.83 -6.30
C ILE A 30 -43.98 29.05 -6.45
N LEU A 31 -43.97 27.75 -6.16
CA LEU A 31 -45.20 26.93 -6.20
C LEU A 31 -46.24 27.41 -5.20
N ALA A 32 -45.85 27.81 -3.99
CA ALA A 32 -46.77 28.35 -2.99
C ALA A 32 -47.54 29.60 -3.49
N ALA A 33 -46.92 30.41 -4.35
CA ALA A 33 -47.52 31.61 -4.91
C ALA A 33 -48.57 31.34 -6.00
N ILE A 34 -48.66 30.13 -6.56
CA ILE A 34 -49.48 29.81 -7.75
C ILE A 34 -50.77 29.05 -7.36
N SER A 35 -51.22 29.16 -6.11
CA SER A 35 -52.40 28.42 -5.61
C SER A 35 -53.72 28.87 -6.28
N PRO A 36 -54.63 27.95 -6.67
CA PRO A 36 -54.56 26.48 -6.53
C PRO A 36 -53.83 25.77 -7.69
N LEU A 37 -53.08 24.71 -7.36
CA LEU A 37 -52.26 23.92 -8.29
C LEU A 37 -52.74 22.47 -8.40
N THR A 38 -52.72 21.92 -9.61
CA THR A 38 -52.82 20.47 -9.84
C THR A 38 -51.43 19.86 -9.89
N LEU A 39 -51.31 18.55 -9.63
CA LEU A 39 -50.02 17.84 -9.63
C LEU A 39 -49.26 18.01 -10.96
N GLU A 40 -49.97 17.99 -12.08
CA GLU A 40 -49.37 18.18 -13.41
C GLU A 40 -48.79 19.58 -13.60
N LYS A 41 -49.54 20.61 -13.20
CA LYS A 41 -49.09 22.01 -13.30
C LYS A 41 -47.95 22.30 -12.36
N ALA A 42 -47.96 21.72 -11.15
CA ALA A 42 -46.86 21.83 -10.21
C ALA A 42 -45.57 21.22 -10.79
N ALA A 43 -45.66 20.07 -11.48
CA ALA A 43 -44.52 19.46 -12.16
C ALA A 43 -43.99 20.33 -13.31
N GLU A 44 -44.88 20.82 -14.18
CA GLU A 44 -44.49 21.68 -15.31
C GLU A 44 -43.81 22.97 -14.86
N VAL A 45 -44.35 23.63 -13.81
CA VAL A 45 -43.75 24.85 -13.25
C VAL A 45 -42.41 24.54 -12.59
N ALA A 46 -42.30 23.45 -11.84
CA ALA A 46 -41.05 23.04 -11.22
C ALA A 46 -39.95 22.80 -12.27
N ASP A 47 -40.26 22.09 -13.36
CA ASP A 47 -39.32 21.81 -14.44
C ASP A 47 -38.82 23.12 -15.08
N ARG A 48 -39.74 24.03 -15.45
CA ARG A 48 -39.37 25.34 -16.03
C ARG A 48 -38.55 26.20 -15.09
N VAL A 49 -38.87 26.22 -13.80
CA VAL A 49 -38.09 26.96 -12.80
C VAL A 49 -36.70 26.36 -12.67
N MET A 50 -36.57 25.04 -12.67
CA MET A 50 -35.28 24.34 -12.60
C MET A 50 -34.42 24.55 -13.86
N GLU A 51 -35.02 24.75 -15.03
CA GLU A 51 -34.30 25.09 -16.27
C GLU A 51 -33.73 26.52 -16.24
N VAL A 52 -34.48 27.49 -15.72
CA VAL A 52 -34.10 28.91 -15.74
C VAL A 52 -33.26 29.30 -14.53
N THR A 53 -33.41 28.60 -13.41
CA THR A 53 -32.59 28.87 -12.23
C THR A 53 -31.29 28.06 -12.33
N PRO A 54 -30.12 28.73 -12.34
CA PRO A 54 -28.88 28.01 -12.17
C PRO A 54 -28.95 27.30 -10.83
N ILE A 55 -28.94 25.97 -10.86
CA ILE A 55 -28.84 25.15 -9.66
C ILE A 55 -27.50 25.53 -9.06
N ALA A 56 -27.52 26.42 -8.06
CA ALA A 56 -26.46 26.49 -7.09
C ALA A 56 -26.54 25.14 -6.39
N VAL A 57 -25.84 24.16 -6.96
CA VAL A 57 -25.65 22.85 -6.36
C VAL A 57 -24.96 23.22 -5.06
N SER A 58 -25.71 23.27 -3.97
CA SER A 58 -25.13 23.23 -2.65
C SER A 58 -24.49 21.85 -2.64
N ALA A 59 -23.23 21.80 -3.07
CA ALA A 59 -22.43 20.60 -3.07
C ALA A 59 -22.68 20.00 -1.70
N CYS A 60 -23.38 18.87 -1.66
CA CYS A 60 -23.54 18.12 -0.43
C CYS A 60 -22.12 18.03 0.11
N SER A 61 -21.90 18.66 1.26
CA SER A 61 -20.59 18.83 1.85
C SER A 61 -20.13 17.45 2.32
N VAL A 62 -19.66 16.64 1.38
CA VAL A 62 -18.89 15.41 1.61
C VAL A 62 -17.44 15.76 1.99
N SER A 63 -17.19 17.03 2.33
CA SER A 63 -15.86 17.62 2.50
C SER A 63 -15.15 17.18 3.78
N SER A 64 -15.82 16.56 4.75
CA SER A 64 -15.13 15.99 5.92
C SER A 64 -14.64 14.56 5.66
N ASP A 65 -15.45 13.70 5.04
CA ASP A 65 -15.08 12.29 4.89
C ASP A 65 -14.08 12.05 3.76
N LYS A 66 -14.14 12.83 2.68
CA LYS A 66 -13.19 12.70 1.56
C LYS A 66 -11.76 13.03 1.98
N ASN A 67 -11.57 14.08 2.77
CA ASN A 67 -10.25 14.45 3.31
C ASN A 67 -9.75 13.39 4.31
N SER A 68 -10.63 12.78 5.10
CA SER A 68 -10.28 11.70 6.03
C SER A 68 -9.87 10.41 5.30
N ILE A 69 -10.58 10.05 4.22
CA ILE A 69 -10.26 8.88 3.42
C ILE A 69 -8.96 9.10 2.63
N GLU A 70 -8.81 10.27 2.02
CA GLU A 70 -7.60 10.62 1.25
C GLU A 70 -6.36 10.66 2.14
N SER A 71 -6.46 11.24 3.34
CA SER A 71 -5.36 11.24 4.31
C SER A 71 -5.01 9.83 4.80
N HIS A 72 -6.01 8.98 5.08
CA HIS A 72 -5.77 7.58 5.45
C HIS A 72 -5.05 6.80 4.33
N VAL A 73 -5.49 6.97 3.08
CA VAL A 73 -4.87 6.32 1.91
C VAL A 73 -3.43 6.79 1.73
N LEU A 74 -3.16 8.09 1.85
CA LEU A 74 -1.80 8.63 1.76
C LEU A 74 -0.88 8.10 2.87
N GLU A 75 -1.40 7.96 4.09
CA GLU A 75 -0.65 7.41 5.21
C GLU A 75 -0.32 5.92 4.98
N GLU A 76 -1.27 5.17 4.44
CA GLU A 76 -1.11 3.74 4.14
C GLU A 76 -0.11 3.51 3.00
N ILE A 77 -0.16 4.33 1.94
CA ILE A 77 0.85 4.35 0.87
C ILE A 77 2.24 4.64 1.44
N LYS A 78 2.37 5.60 2.37
CA LYS A 78 3.65 5.91 3.02
C LYS A 78 4.19 4.72 3.82
N LYS A 79 3.32 4.03 4.59
CA LYS A 79 3.69 2.82 5.34
C LYS A 79 4.16 1.69 4.41
N LEU A 80 3.46 1.49 3.29
CA LEU A 80 3.83 0.48 2.28
C LEU A 80 5.18 0.79 1.64
N ASN A 81 5.43 2.05 1.26
CA ASN A 81 6.71 2.47 0.70
C ASN A 81 7.88 2.23 1.66
N LEU A 82 7.72 2.56 2.95
CA LEU A 82 8.74 2.28 3.96
C LEU A 82 9.04 0.78 4.10
N ARG A 83 8.00 -0.06 4.03
CA ARG A 83 8.17 -1.52 4.10
C ARG A 83 8.85 -2.08 2.85
N ILE A 84 8.54 -1.55 1.67
CA ILE A 84 9.22 -1.90 0.41
C ILE A 84 10.69 -1.50 0.48
N ASP A 85 11.01 -0.32 0.98
CA ASP A 85 12.37 0.17 1.15
C ASP A 85 13.19 -0.70 2.12
N ASP A 86 12.60 -1.14 3.22
CA ASP A 86 13.27 -2.03 4.17
C ASP A 86 13.55 -3.42 3.57
N ILE A 87 12.58 -3.96 2.82
CA ILE A 87 12.73 -5.23 2.10
C ILE A 87 13.80 -5.11 0.99
N SER A 88 13.85 -4.00 0.27
CA SER A 88 14.85 -3.77 -0.79
C SER A 88 16.27 -3.63 -0.21
N ARG A 89 16.41 -2.91 0.92
CA ARG A 89 17.69 -2.73 1.63
C ARG A 89 18.19 -4.04 2.24
N SER A 90 17.33 -4.83 2.87
CA SER A 90 17.71 -6.12 3.46
C SER A 90 18.17 -7.14 2.42
N ARG A 91 17.51 -7.20 1.26
CA ARG A 91 17.94 -8.03 0.11
C ARG A 91 19.27 -7.59 -0.50
N SER A 92 19.53 -6.29 -0.51
CA SER A 92 20.80 -5.74 -1.03
C SER A 92 21.98 -6.06 -0.11
N ARG A 93 21.75 -6.04 1.21
CA ARG A 93 22.78 -6.39 2.21
C ARG A 93 23.08 -7.88 2.28
N SER A 94 22.12 -8.76 1.97
CA SER A 94 22.38 -10.21 1.96
C SER A 94 23.20 -10.65 0.74
N ARG A 95 23.01 -10.02 -0.43
CA ARG A 95 23.79 -10.30 -1.64
C ARG A 95 25.22 -9.77 -1.61
N ASN A 96 25.48 -8.75 -0.79
CA ASN A 96 26.82 -8.17 -0.66
C ASN A 96 27.62 -8.73 0.53
N ARG A 97 27.34 -9.96 0.98
CA ARG A 97 28.32 -10.77 1.71
C ARG A 97 29.36 -11.36 0.75
N ASN A 98 29.98 -10.51 -0.05
CA ASN A 98 31.37 -10.73 -0.43
C ASN A 98 32.18 -10.48 0.83
N LEU A 99 32.16 -11.47 1.74
CA LEU A 99 33.21 -11.60 2.73
C LEU A 99 34.52 -11.42 1.96
N PRO A 100 35.40 -10.48 2.34
CA PRO A 100 36.71 -10.40 1.74
C PRO A 100 37.29 -11.79 1.90
N PHE A 101 37.44 -12.50 0.78
CA PHE A 101 38.14 -13.76 0.73
C PHE A 101 39.53 -13.37 1.22
N HIS A 102 39.78 -13.54 2.51
CA HIS A 102 41.01 -13.16 3.14
C HIS A 102 42.01 -14.07 2.46
N LYS A 103 42.67 -13.56 1.41
CA LYS A 103 43.81 -14.18 0.78
C LYS A 103 44.81 -14.26 1.91
N ARG A 104 44.74 -15.37 2.64
CA ARG A 104 45.71 -15.75 3.63
C ARG A 104 46.97 -15.87 2.81
N ASN A 105 47.78 -14.82 2.81
CA ASN A 105 49.10 -14.84 2.21
C ASN A 105 49.79 -16.03 2.87
N ARG A 106 49.81 -17.16 2.16
CA ARG A 106 50.60 -18.32 2.58
C ARG A 106 52.01 -17.79 2.63
N SER A 107 52.53 -17.58 3.84
CA SER A 107 53.91 -17.24 4.07
C SER A 107 54.76 -18.19 3.23
N LYS A 108 55.82 -17.67 2.58
CA LYS A 108 56.81 -18.49 1.84
C LYS A 108 57.05 -19.75 2.65
N SER A 109 56.65 -20.89 2.11
CA SER A 109 56.91 -22.19 2.75
C SER A 109 58.42 -22.28 2.91
N LYS A 110 58.89 -22.18 4.16
CA LYS A 110 60.28 -22.44 4.49
C LYS A 110 60.61 -23.80 3.88
N THR A 111 61.67 -23.86 3.07
CA THR A 111 62.20 -25.10 2.52
C THR A 111 62.81 -25.87 3.68
N TYR A 112 61.97 -26.58 4.42
CA TYR A 112 62.43 -27.44 5.49
C TYR A 112 63.10 -28.66 4.85
N GLU A 113 64.34 -28.94 5.26
CA GLU A 113 65.02 -30.18 4.88
C GLU A 113 64.35 -31.43 5.44
N GLN A 114 63.40 -31.23 6.35
CA GLN A 114 62.65 -32.25 7.08
C GLN A 114 61.14 -32.00 6.90
N CYS A 115 60.34 -33.07 6.82
CA CYS A 115 58.90 -32.94 6.62
C CYS A 115 58.21 -32.29 7.83
N TRP A 116 56.97 -31.81 7.65
CA TRP A 116 56.19 -31.16 8.72
C TRP A 116 56.08 -32.00 10.00
N TYR A 117 55.98 -33.33 9.87
CA TYR A 117 55.91 -34.23 11.01
C TYR A 117 57.22 -34.25 11.81
N HIS A 118 58.38 -34.35 11.16
CA HIS A 118 59.68 -34.28 11.86
C HIS A 118 60.00 -32.87 12.36
N TYR A 119 59.55 -31.82 11.67
CA TYR A 119 59.66 -30.44 12.18
C TYR A 119 58.86 -30.24 13.47
N LYS A 120 57.67 -30.84 13.57
CA LYS A 120 56.78 -30.68 14.74
C LYS A 120 57.07 -31.66 15.87
N PHE A 121 57.44 -32.90 15.57
CA PHE A 121 57.53 -34.00 16.54
C PHE A 121 58.95 -34.59 16.67
N GLY A 122 59.93 -34.14 15.88
CA GLY A 122 61.29 -34.67 15.92
C GLY A 122 61.33 -36.19 15.69
N SER A 123 62.20 -36.89 16.43
CA SER A 123 62.36 -38.34 16.37
C SER A 123 61.12 -39.14 16.81
N ALA A 124 60.16 -38.50 17.49
CA ALA A 124 58.90 -39.11 17.90
C ALA A 124 57.82 -39.08 16.79
N ALA A 125 58.14 -38.57 15.60
CA ALA A 125 57.22 -38.54 14.48
C ALA A 125 56.84 -39.96 14.02
N GLN A 126 55.54 -40.27 14.04
CA GLN A 126 54.99 -41.55 13.59
C GLN A 126 54.82 -41.64 12.07
N LYS A 127 54.94 -40.51 11.36
CA LYS A 127 54.73 -40.42 9.91
C LYS A 127 55.82 -39.58 9.29
N CYS A 128 56.37 -40.05 8.17
CA CYS A 128 57.34 -39.34 7.35
C CYS A 128 56.76 -39.12 5.94
N HIS A 129 57.05 -37.97 5.33
CA HIS A 129 56.66 -37.67 3.94
C HIS A 129 57.90 -37.24 3.14
N PRO A 130 58.31 -37.97 2.10
CA PRO A 130 59.44 -37.58 1.26
C PRO A 130 59.18 -36.28 0.46
N PRO A 131 60.21 -35.51 0.10
CA PRO A 131 61.62 -35.67 0.49
C PRO A 131 61.85 -35.17 1.92
N CYS A 132 62.41 -36.01 2.79
CA CYS A 132 62.71 -35.69 4.18
C CYS A 132 64.11 -36.21 4.52
N LYS A 133 65.04 -35.33 4.89
CA LYS A 133 66.43 -35.64 5.23
C LYS A 133 66.62 -35.98 6.72
N PHE A 134 65.54 -36.31 7.44
CA PHE A 134 65.63 -36.68 8.86
C PHE A 134 66.15 -38.12 8.98
N SER A 135 67.43 -38.28 9.31
CA SER A 135 68.03 -39.57 9.65
C SER A 135 67.67 -39.91 11.10
N LYS A 136 66.85 -40.95 11.29
CA LYS A 136 66.59 -41.49 12.63
C LYS A 136 67.87 -42.16 13.10
N ASN A 137 68.62 -41.51 13.99
CA ASN A 137 69.70 -42.19 14.70
C ASN A 137 69.07 -43.24 15.60
N GLU A 138 69.21 -44.52 15.24
CA GLU A 138 68.92 -45.63 16.13
C GLU A 138 69.89 -45.55 17.31
N SER A 139 69.35 -45.39 18.51
CA SER A 139 70.14 -45.44 19.75
C SER A 139 69.25 -46.03 20.82
N GLY A 140 69.51 -47.30 21.14
CA GLY A 140 69.09 -48.00 22.36
C GLY A 140 67.62 -48.39 22.43
#